data_AF-A0A955FJ20-F1
#
_entry.id   AF-A0A955FJ20-F1
#
_cell.length_a   1.000
_cell.length_b   1.000
_cell.length_c   1.000
_cell.angle_alpha   90.00
_cell.angle_beta   90.00
_cell.angle_gamma   90.00
#
_symmetry.space_group_name_H-M   'P 1'
#
loop_
_entity.id
_entity.type
_entity.pdbx_description
1 polymer ?
#
loop_
_entity_poly.entity_id
_entity_poly.type
_entity_poly.pdbx_seq_one_letter_code
_entity_poly.pdbx_strand_id
1 'polypeptide(L)'
;MNNNQPVVVGLTSREQNGFLPTGHRLEQDIAITFEAPHGFVIGGSGACNAMSLNKALQGQTEVTLVTYGGSQDGITLDEQAMQIRQELAQQGINTLMQPVKGPTEVTYTFIPGDPDQSKFVLTEVDPKLGRLRDRFETNDEQN
;
A
#
# COMPACT_ATOMS: atom_id res chain seq x y z
N MET A 1 -29.24 1.03 9.56
CA MET A 1 -27.86 0.57 9.33
C MET A 1 -27.72 -0.75 10.08
N ASN A 2 -27.33 -1.83 9.39
CA ASN A 2 -27.10 -3.11 10.07
C ASN A 2 -25.78 -3.01 10.84
N ASN A 3 -25.82 -3.13 12.17
CA ASN A 3 -24.69 -2.93 13.09
C ASN A 3 -23.56 -3.99 13.00
N ASN A 4 -23.53 -4.82 11.95
CA ASN A 4 -22.63 -5.99 11.85
C ASN A 4 -21.66 -5.95 10.65
N GLN A 5 -21.54 -4.82 9.94
CA GLN A 5 -20.56 -4.73 8.87
C GLN A 5 -19.15 -4.47 9.44
N PRO A 6 -18.16 -5.32 9.13
CA PRO A 6 -16.79 -5.10 9.56
C PRO A 6 -16.20 -3.85 8.91
N VAL A 7 -15.64 -3.00 9.75
CA VAL A 7 -14.91 -1.80 9.33
C VAL A 7 -13.44 -1.97 9.67
N VAL A 8 -12.58 -1.80 8.67
CA VAL A 8 -11.13 -1.73 8.84
C VAL A 8 -10.71 -0.28 8.71
N VAL A 9 -9.89 0.21 9.64
CA VAL A 9 -9.25 1.52 9.55
C VAL A 9 -7.76 1.30 9.42
N GLY A 10 -7.14 1.89 8.40
CA GLY A 10 -5.69 1.76 8.22
C GLY A 10 -5.18 2.34 6.91
N LEU A 11 -3.89 2.15 6.67
CA LEU A 11 -3.19 2.70 5.53
C LEU A 11 -3.45 1.90 4.25
N THR A 12 -3.32 2.62 3.13
CA THR A 12 -3.19 2.03 1.79
C THR A 12 -1.96 2.62 1.12
N SER A 13 -1.28 1.80 0.34
CA SER A 13 -0.15 2.23 -0.48
C SER A 13 -0.15 1.49 -1.80
N ARG A 14 0.58 2.02 -2.77
CA ARG A 14 0.96 1.26 -3.96
C ARG A 14 2.30 0.60 -3.70
N GLU A 15 2.39 -0.69 -3.99
CA GLU A 15 3.65 -1.43 -3.94
C GLU A 15 4.13 -1.77 -5.34
N GLN A 16 5.43 -1.62 -5.54
CA GLN A 16 6.15 -2.04 -6.74
C GLN A 16 7.32 -2.92 -6.33
N ASN A 17 7.37 -4.13 -6.87
CA ASN A 17 8.36 -5.13 -6.49
C ASN A 17 9.27 -5.46 -7.68
N GLY A 18 10.58 -5.26 -7.50
CA GLY A 18 11.61 -5.66 -8.45
C GLY A 18 12.35 -6.89 -7.95
N PHE A 19 12.41 -7.94 -8.76
CA PHE A 19 13.13 -9.18 -8.45
C PHE A 19 14.35 -9.30 -9.35
N LEU A 20 15.53 -9.46 -8.75
CA LEU A 20 16.73 -9.79 -9.51
C LEU A 20 16.85 -11.31 -9.71
N PRO A 21 17.37 -11.79 -10.86
CA PRO A 21 17.61 -13.20 -11.07
C PRO A 21 18.59 -13.79 -10.05
N THR A 22 18.48 -15.10 -9.79
CA THR A 22 19.35 -15.80 -8.84
C THR A 22 20.84 -15.52 -9.10
N GLY A 23 21.59 -15.26 -8.03
CA GLY A 23 23.02 -14.93 -8.08
C GLY A 23 23.33 -13.47 -8.43
N HIS A 24 22.32 -12.62 -8.66
CA HIS A 24 22.51 -11.20 -8.95
C HIS A 24 22.28 -10.35 -7.70
N ARG A 25 23.17 -9.38 -7.51
CA ARG A 25 23.14 -8.40 -6.40
C ARG A 25 22.59 -7.07 -6.88
N LEU A 26 22.02 -6.30 -5.95
CA LEU A 26 21.75 -4.88 -6.14
C LEU A 26 23.08 -4.11 -6.06
N GLU A 27 23.52 -3.56 -7.18
CA GLU A 27 24.66 -2.64 -7.25
C GLU A 27 24.17 -1.19 -7.33
N GLN A 28 24.98 -0.24 -6.86
CA GLN A 28 24.58 1.18 -6.69
C GLN A 28 24.23 1.89 -8.00
N ASP A 29 24.68 1.36 -9.14
CA ASP A 29 24.50 1.97 -10.47
C ASP A 29 23.60 1.16 -11.41
N ILE A 30 22.83 0.19 -10.89
CA ILE A 30 21.92 -0.58 -11.74
C ILE A 30 20.70 0.30 -12.09
N ALA A 31 20.63 0.71 -13.34
CA ALA A 31 19.38 1.16 -13.95
C ALA A 31 18.48 -0.06 -14.15
N ILE A 32 17.64 -0.36 -13.14
CA ILE A 32 16.61 -1.39 -13.28
C ILE A 32 15.47 -0.77 -14.08
N THR A 33 15.37 -1.17 -15.34
CA THR A 33 14.16 -0.88 -16.12
C THR A 33 13.13 -1.90 -15.68
N PHE A 34 11.99 -1.43 -15.16
CA PHE A 34 10.83 -2.28 -14.88
C PHE A 34 10.21 -2.71 -16.22
N GLU A 35 10.86 -3.65 -16.92
CA GLU A 35 10.32 -4.26 -18.13
C GLU A 35 9.38 -5.40 -17.73
N ALA A 36 8.11 -5.28 -18.14
CA ALA A 36 7.01 -6.24 -18.01
C ALA A 36 6.19 -6.18 -16.69
N PRO A 37 4.92 -6.64 -16.71
CA PRO A 37 3.81 -6.10 -15.93
C PRO A 37 3.86 -6.60 -14.50
N HIS A 38 4.76 -6.06 -13.69
CA HIS A 38 4.72 -6.25 -12.26
C HIS A 38 3.55 -5.43 -11.74
N GLY A 39 2.37 -6.08 -11.82
CA GLY A 39 1.06 -5.51 -11.59
C GLY A 39 1.07 -4.66 -10.35
N PHE A 40 0.49 -3.48 -10.47
CA PHE A 40 0.06 -2.66 -9.35
C PHE A 40 -0.37 -3.55 -8.17
N VAL A 41 0.42 -3.56 -7.09
CA VAL A 41 0.05 -4.28 -5.86
C VAL A 41 -0.47 -3.24 -4.88
N ILE A 42 -1.62 -3.54 -4.26
CA ILE A 42 -2.12 -2.72 -3.17
C ILE A 42 -1.43 -3.19 -1.89
N GLY A 43 -0.66 -2.29 -1.29
CA GLY A 43 -0.03 -2.44 0.00
C GLY A 43 -0.75 -1.68 1.11
N GLY A 44 -0.08 -1.59 2.25
CA GLY A 44 -0.58 -0.91 3.45
C GLY A 44 -1.39 -1.85 4.35
N SER A 45 -1.18 -1.71 5.65
CA SER A 45 -1.79 -2.60 6.66
C SER A 45 -3.32 -2.61 6.64
N GLY A 46 -3.95 -1.48 6.35
CA GLY A 46 -5.41 -1.37 6.24
C GLY A 46 -5.93 -2.16 5.06
N ALA A 47 -5.31 -2.01 3.90
CA ALA A 47 -5.67 -2.76 2.69
C ALA A 47 -5.47 -4.27 2.89
N CYS A 48 -4.31 -4.67 3.42
CA CYS A 48 -3.99 -6.08 3.68
C CYS A 48 -4.98 -6.73 4.66
N ASN A 49 -5.37 -6.02 5.72
CA ASN A 49 -6.36 -6.50 6.68
C ASN A 49 -7.76 -6.59 6.05
N ALA A 50 -8.19 -5.59 5.27
CA ALA A 50 -9.48 -5.60 4.59
C ALA A 50 -9.57 -6.73 3.56
N MET A 51 -8.53 -6.94 2.76
CA MET A 51 -8.45 -8.04 1.78
C MET A 51 -8.48 -9.41 2.47
N SER A 52 -7.72 -9.57 3.55
CA SER A 52 -7.70 -10.82 4.32
C SER A 52 -9.07 -11.13 4.94
N LEU A 53 -9.70 -10.12 5.53
CA LEU A 53 -11.02 -10.26 6.13
C LEU A 53 -12.10 -10.56 5.08
N ASN A 54 -12.08 -9.87 3.95
CA ASN A 54 -13.02 -10.08 2.86
C ASN A 54 -12.92 -11.51 2.30
N LYS A 55 -11.69 -12.03 2.14
CA LYS A 55 -11.44 -13.43 1.77
C LYS A 55 -11.99 -14.41 2.82
N ALA A 56 -11.75 -14.15 4.11
CA ALA A 56 -12.24 -14.99 5.20
C ALA A 56 -13.78 -15.04 5.26
N LEU A 57 -14.44 -13.93 4.93
CA LEU A 57 -15.90 -13.81 4.90
C LEU A 57 -16.53 -14.31 3.58
N GLN A 58 -15.71 -14.67 2.58
CA GLN A 58 -16.15 -15.22 1.29
C GLN A 58 -17.24 -14.37 0.58
N GLY A 59 -17.20 -13.05 0.76
CA GLY A 59 -18.21 -12.14 0.19
C GLY A 59 -19.61 -12.23 0.82
N GLN A 60 -19.79 -12.98 1.90
CA GLN A 60 -21.08 -13.08 2.62
C GLN A 60 -21.42 -11.80 3.39
N THR A 61 -20.41 -10.98 3.68
CA THR A 61 -20.57 -9.70 4.37
C THR A 61 -19.62 -8.70 3.75
N GLU A 62 -20.16 -7.53 3.41
CA GLU A 62 -19.39 -6.41 2.86
C GLU A 62 -18.37 -5.89 3.90
N VAL A 63 -17.12 -5.77 3.47
CA VAL A 63 -16.04 -5.14 4.26
C VAL A 63 -15.89 -3.69 3.84
N THR A 64 -15.89 -2.77 4.80
CA THR A 64 -15.57 -1.36 4.54
C THR A 64 -14.16 -1.03 5.03
N LEU A 65 -13.32 -0.49 4.16
CA LEU A 65 -12.04 0.11 4.50
C LEU A 65 -12.19 1.63 4.62
N VAL A 66 -11.78 2.20 5.74
CA VAL A 66 -11.63 3.64 5.96
C VAL A 66 -10.14 3.99 5.94
N THR A 67 -9.75 4.88 5.04
CA THR A 67 -8.35 5.23 4.80
C THR A 67 -8.22 6.66 4.29
N TYR A 68 -6.99 7.09 4.02
CA TYR A 68 -6.72 8.30 3.24
C TYR A 68 -6.01 7.96 1.94
N GLY A 69 -6.09 8.87 0.98
CA GLY A 69 -5.33 8.84 -0.27
C GLY A 69 -4.69 10.18 -0.54
N GLY A 70 -3.62 10.17 -1.33
CA GLY A 70 -2.94 11.38 -1.74
C GLY A 70 -3.83 12.29 -2.58
N SER A 71 -3.50 13.57 -2.57
CA SER A 71 -4.20 14.64 -3.25
C SER A 71 -3.26 15.80 -3.51
N GLN A 72 -3.34 16.38 -4.72
CA GLN A 72 -2.55 17.58 -5.05
C GLN A 72 -3.11 18.85 -4.41
N ASP A 73 -4.44 18.94 -4.31
CA ASP A 73 -5.18 20.11 -3.84
C ASP A 73 -5.78 19.93 -2.42
N GLY A 74 -5.68 18.73 -1.85
CA GLY A 74 -6.31 18.33 -0.59
C GLY A 74 -7.81 18.02 -0.70
N ILE A 75 -8.35 17.96 -1.92
CA ILE A 75 -9.79 17.80 -2.19
C ILE A 75 -10.02 16.62 -3.15
N THR A 76 -9.19 16.49 -4.17
CA THR A 76 -9.31 15.50 -5.23
C THR A 76 -8.24 14.44 -5.05
N LEU A 77 -8.63 13.16 -5.03
CA LEU A 77 -7.67 12.05 -4.97
C LEU A 77 -6.75 12.09 -6.18
N ASP A 78 -5.46 11.84 -5.96
CA ASP A 78 -4.52 11.64 -7.04
C ASP A 78 -4.79 10.33 -7.81
N GLU A 79 -4.12 10.16 -8.94
CA GLU A 79 -4.30 8.99 -9.80
C GLU A 79 -4.04 7.67 -9.07
N GLN A 80 -3.05 7.66 -8.17
CA GLN A 80 -2.65 6.46 -7.44
C GLN A 80 -3.70 6.05 -6.41
N ALA A 81 -4.24 7.00 -5.65
CA ALA A 81 -5.35 6.78 -4.73
C ALA A 81 -6.60 6.30 -5.48
N MET A 82 -6.89 6.87 -6.66
CA MET A 82 -8.02 6.43 -7.48
C MET A 82 -7.85 4.99 -7.98
N GLN A 83 -6.65 4.61 -8.43
CA GLN A 83 -6.32 3.23 -8.83
C GLN A 83 -6.50 2.25 -7.66
N ILE A 84 -5.97 2.58 -6.47
CA ILE A 84 -6.17 1.75 -5.24
C ILE A 84 -7.65 1.55 -4.96
N ARG A 85 -8.43 2.64 -4.96
CA ARG A 85 -9.87 2.58 -4.68
C ARG A 85 -10.61 1.70 -5.70
N GLN A 86 -10.26 1.80 -6.97
CA GLN A 86 -10.88 1.01 -8.03
C GLN A 86 -10.55 -0.48 -7.90
N GLU A 87 -9.30 -0.83 -7.61
CA GLU A 87 -8.84 -2.21 -7.45
C GLU A 87 -9.41 -2.88 -6.19
N LEU A 88 -9.53 -2.16 -5.07
CA LEU A 88 -10.24 -2.66 -3.88
C LEU A 88 -11.74 -2.89 -4.14
N ALA A 89 -12.38 -2.02 -4.92
CA ALA A 89 -13.77 -2.20 -5.31
C ALA A 89 -13.97 -3.44 -6.19
N GLN A 90 -13.05 -3.73 -7.11
CA GLN A 90 -13.06 -4.97 -7.91
C GLN A 90 -12.95 -6.23 -7.04
N GLN A 91 -12.32 -6.12 -5.86
CA GLN A 91 -12.24 -7.19 -4.87
C GLN A 91 -13.46 -7.25 -3.93
N GLY A 92 -14.47 -6.38 -4.10
CA GLY A 92 -15.67 -6.33 -3.26
C GLY A 92 -15.48 -5.62 -1.92
N ILE A 93 -14.45 -4.77 -1.79
CA ILE A 93 -14.20 -3.98 -0.59
C ILE A 93 -14.71 -2.56 -0.83
N ASN A 94 -15.70 -2.13 -0.03
CA ASN A 94 -16.14 -0.75 -0.02
C ASN A 94 -15.04 0.13 0.59
N THR A 95 -14.63 1.21 -0.07
CA THR A 95 -13.51 2.03 0.38
C THR A 95 -13.93 3.49 0.55
N LEU A 96 -13.88 3.95 1.80
CA LEU A 96 -14.06 5.35 2.19
C LEU A 96 -12.68 5.98 2.32
N MET A 97 -12.25 6.67 1.25
CA MET A 97 -10.92 7.26 1.15
C MET A 97 -11.00 8.79 1.26
N GLN A 98 -10.39 9.34 2.30
CA GLN A 98 -10.30 10.79 2.49
C GLN A 98 -9.09 11.35 1.72
N PRO A 99 -9.27 12.39 0.88
CA PRO A 99 -8.15 13.07 0.23
C PRO A 99 -7.32 13.84 1.26
N VAL A 100 -5.99 13.66 1.22
CA VAL A 100 -5.03 14.39 2.05
C VAL A 100 -3.95 14.96 1.17
N LYS A 101 -3.60 16.24 1.41
CA LYS A 101 -2.58 16.93 0.63
C LYS A 101 -1.23 16.21 0.71
N GLY A 102 -0.69 15.84 -0.43
CA GLY A 102 0.54 15.04 -0.58
C GLY A 102 0.31 13.90 -1.58
N PRO A 103 1.37 13.28 -2.12
CA PRO A 103 1.26 12.08 -2.95
C PRO A 103 0.74 10.90 -2.15
N THR A 104 0.03 9.99 -2.81
CA THR A 104 -0.26 8.65 -2.29
C THR A 104 1.06 7.92 -2.03
N GLU A 105 1.14 7.19 -0.93
CA GLU A 105 2.31 6.39 -0.58
C GLU A 105 2.62 5.36 -1.66
N VAL A 106 3.88 5.34 -2.11
CA VAL A 106 4.41 4.32 -3.02
C VAL A 106 5.62 3.66 -2.37
N THR A 107 5.60 2.33 -2.24
CA THR A 107 6.72 1.55 -1.74
C THR A 107 7.33 0.72 -2.86
N TYR A 108 8.63 0.87 -3.05
CA TYR A 108 9.44 0.09 -3.97
C TYR A 108 10.26 -0.92 -3.16
N THR A 109 10.04 -2.21 -3.40
CA THR A 109 10.84 -3.28 -2.80
C THR A 109 11.71 -3.93 -3.86
N PHE A 110 13.00 -4.03 -3.58
CA PHE A 110 13.97 -4.72 -4.43
C PHE A 110 14.48 -5.96 -3.71
N ILE A 111 14.27 -7.10 -4.35
CA ILE A 111 14.63 -8.41 -3.82
C ILE A 111 15.81 -8.94 -4.64
N PRO A 112 17.02 -8.96 -4.07
CA PRO A 112 18.19 -9.51 -4.75
C PRO A 112 18.04 -11.02 -4.94
N GLY A 113 18.67 -11.54 -5.99
CA GLY A 113 18.74 -12.99 -6.22
C GLY A 113 19.92 -13.64 -5.50
N ASP A 114 20.80 -12.84 -4.90
CA ASP A 114 21.80 -13.26 -3.92
C ASP A 114 21.14 -13.40 -2.53
N PRO A 115 21.04 -14.62 -1.97
CA PRO A 115 20.40 -14.85 -0.67
C PRO A 115 21.15 -14.20 0.50
N ASP A 116 22.43 -13.87 0.33
CA ASP A 116 23.25 -13.25 1.37
C ASP A 116 23.12 -11.71 1.38
N GLN A 117 22.43 -11.12 0.39
CA GLN A 117 22.15 -9.69 0.37
C GLN A 117 20.75 -9.39 0.91
N SER A 118 20.65 -8.44 1.86
CA SER A 118 19.35 -7.96 2.34
C SER A 118 18.54 -7.28 1.25
N LYS A 119 17.21 -7.47 1.30
CA LYS A 119 16.26 -6.70 0.50
C LYS A 119 16.40 -5.20 0.77
N PHE A 120 16.13 -4.40 -0.25
CA PHE A 120 16.12 -2.94 -0.17
C PHE A 120 14.69 -2.41 -0.33
N VAL A 121 14.30 -1.44 0.48
CA VAL A 121 12.96 -0.84 0.45
C VAL A 121 13.10 0.67 0.41
N LEU A 122 12.42 1.30 -0.56
CA LEU A 122 12.31 2.75 -0.70
C LEU A 122 10.82 3.11 -0.64
N THR A 123 10.44 3.98 0.31
CA THR A 123 9.07 4.46 0.43
C THR A 123 9.01 5.95 0.11
N GLU A 124 8.26 6.30 -0.93
CA GLU A 124 7.93 7.68 -1.28
C GLU A 124 6.66 8.08 -0.53
N VAL A 125 6.85 8.91 0.49
CA VAL A 125 5.77 9.54 1.29
C VAL A 125 6.06 11.01 1.46
N ASP A 126 5.01 11.83 1.50
CA ASP A 126 5.15 13.17 2.08
C ASP A 126 5.20 13.05 3.61
N PRO A 127 6.32 13.47 4.25
CA PRO A 127 6.49 13.37 5.70
C PRO A 127 5.45 14.18 6.50
N LYS A 128 4.65 15.03 5.86
CA LYS A 128 3.58 15.84 6.47
C LYS A 128 2.19 15.23 6.37
N LEU A 129 2.01 14.09 5.71
CA LEU A 129 0.74 13.37 5.73
C LEU A 129 0.46 12.94 7.18
N GLY A 130 -0.67 13.42 7.73
CA GLY A 130 -1.11 13.01 9.06
C GLY A 130 -1.25 11.49 9.10
N ARG A 131 -0.36 10.82 9.85
CA ARG A 131 -0.32 9.36 9.89
C ARG A 131 -1.58 8.84 10.59
N LEU A 132 -2.41 8.07 9.88
CA LEU A 132 -3.17 7.03 10.56
C LEU A 132 -2.11 6.10 11.12
N ARG A 133 -1.98 6.04 12.46
CA ARG A 133 -0.98 5.20 13.10
C ARG A 133 -1.12 3.79 12.56
N ASP A 134 -0.11 3.33 11.84
CA ASP A 134 -0.01 1.93 11.54
C ASP A 134 0.32 1.21 12.85
N ARG A 135 -0.42 0.15 13.15
CA ARG A 135 -0.19 -0.70 14.33
C ARG A 135 1.16 -1.42 14.31
N PHE A 136 1.92 -1.29 13.21
CA PHE A 136 3.26 -1.84 13.03
C PHE A 136 4.40 -0.81 13.18
N GLU A 137 4.11 0.48 13.40
CA GLU A 137 5.16 1.44 13.78
C GLU A 137 5.56 1.19 15.25
N THR A 138 6.73 0.58 15.46
CA THR A 138 7.38 0.56 16.77
C THR A 138 7.97 1.94 17.07
N ASN A 139 7.72 2.45 18.28
CA ASN A 139 8.31 3.69 18.78
C ASN A 139 9.81 3.49 19.04
N ASP A 140 10.63 3.44 18.00
CA ASP A 140 12.09 3.30 18.17
C ASP A 140 12.84 4.64 18.19
N GLU A 141 12.14 5.77 18.30
CA GLU A 141 12.79 7.09 18.46
C GLU A 141 12.19 7.88 19.64
N GLN A 142 12.57 7.47 20.84
CA GLN A 142 12.78 8.38 21.96
C GLN A 142 14.12 8.05 22.62
N ASN A 143 15.20 8.67 22.11
CA ASN A 143 16.43 8.93 22.85
C ASN A 143 17.08 10.22 22.32
#